data_AF-A0A284RWJ7-F1
#
_entry.id   AF-A0A284RWJ7-F1
#
_cell.length_a   1.000
_cell.length_b   1.000
_cell.length_c   1.000
_cell.angle_alpha   90.00
_cell.angle_beta   90.00
_cell.angle_gamma   90.00
#
_symmetry.space_group_name_H-M   'P 1'
#
loop_
_entity.id
_entity.type
_entity.pdbx_description
1 polymer ?
#
loop_
_entity_poly.entity_id
_entity_poly.type
_entity_poly.pdbx_seq_one_letter_code
_entity_poly.pdbx_strand_id
1 'polypeptide(L)'
;MSIFSWVRIAKGCYSDTPWILSQVCRRWRDIVLSYPEMWSCIQITGPRDRLETVLFRSRSYPLCIYYREGNDPNAQLWDVLLDHCDHWRTIEIRVNTKDFLCRLPKPQRHALTLLERFHFYTEFEVIWRGEEFDESVLDALATAPRLHDIFADHFRFPSSLHLPWSQLTKIHFNRGSPKDDINILRKTPNLQQLYLNDHTYNLSLPTPVIHTSLRELRAPEVDALSCFTFPALKMLSTAMSLIKGNSPSQSPIVHEFIVRSRCTLREMHLMTVDMDQSFIDLLKDTPTVEVLHLSLKLSELPSAIDAFSKSLTYPEADKPIFDALLPHLASLDMNFTFLPISHAFATMVKSRWYVDPTRAAQLRRLRCYNCIIESAVDAELLRRIYGEGLQLDISVLGGSTMIGSSFDD
;
A
#
# COMPACT_ATOMS: atom_id res chain seq x y z
N MET A 1 12.37 -14.81 23.65
CA MET A 1 12.32 -14.52 22.19
C MET A 1 13.71 -14.70 21.63
N SER A 2 13.87 -15.44 20.53
CA SER A 2 15.16 -15.81 19.96
C SER A 2 15.57 -14.83 18.86
N ILE A 3 16.84 -14.46 18.75
CA ILE A 3 17.37 -13.60 17.67
C ILE A 3 16.96 -14.07 16.26
N PHE A 4 16.70 -15.38 16.10
CA PHE A 4 16.28 -15.98 14.84
C PHE A 4 14.83 -15.66 14.44
N SER A 5 13.97 -15.21 15.36
CA SER A 5 12.63 -14.72 14.99
C SER A 5 12.67 -13.32 14.35
N TRP A 6 13.75 -12.56 14.60
CA TRP A 6 13.93 -11.20 14.06
C TRP A 6 14.40 -11.17 12.60
N VAL A 7 15.09 -12.23 12.15
CA VAL A 7 15.49 -12.39 10.73
C VAL A 7 14.27 -12.40 9.79
N ARG A 8 13.06 -12.60 10.33
CA ARG A 8 11.78 -12.62 9.61
C ARG A 8 11.17 -11.24 9.31
N ILE A 9 11.70 -10.15 9.91
CA ILE A 9 11.03 -8.82 9.88
C ILE A 9 11.53 -7.94 8.72
N ALA A 10 12.71 -8.22 8.15
CA ALA A 10 13.14 -7.57 6.92
C ALA A 10 12.28 -8.08 5.76
N LYS A 11 11.64 -7.17 5.01
CA LYS A 11 10.75 -7.48 3.88
C LYS A 11 11.43 -8.46 2.91
N GLY A 12 10.89 -9.68 2.84
CA GLY A 12 11.40 -10.78 2.02
C GLY A 12 11.78 -11.96 2.92
N CYS A 13 10.97 -13.02 2.92
CA CYS A 13 11.42 -14.29 3.46
C CYS A 13 12.62 -14.77 2.62
N TYR A 14 13.83 -14.61 3.13
CA TYR A 14 14.99 -15.27 2.55
C TYR A 14 14.85 -16.77 2.83
N SER A 15 14.29 -17.51 1.87
CA SER A 15 14.07 -18.97 1.94
C SER A 15 15.35 -19.78 2.17
N ASP A 16 16.51 -19.17 1.92
CA ASP A 16 17.83 -19.73 2.19
C ASP A 16 18.29 -19.57 3.65
N THR A 17 17.64 -18.71 4.45
CA THR A 17 18.02 -18.43 5.84
C THR A 17 18.29 -19.68 6.68
N PRO A 18 17.36 -20.66 6.79
CA PRO A 18 17.62 -21.83 7.63
C PRO A 18 18.83 -22.64 7.13
N TRP A 19 19.06 -22.67 5.82
CA TRP A 19 20.22 -23.35 5.24
C TRP A 19 21.52 -22.65 5.61
N ILE A 20 21.59 -21.32 5.45
CA ILE A 20 22.77 -20.50 5.79
C ILE A 20 23.08 -20.62 7.28
N LEU A 21 22.08 -20.42 8.15
CA LEU A 21 22.25 -20.48 9.59
C LEU A 21 22.70 -21.86 10.07
N SER A 22 22.23 -22.92 9.41
CA SER A 22 22.65 -24.29 9.72
C SER A 22 24.12 -24.60 9.38
N GLN A 23 24.81 -23.71 8.67
CA GLN A 23 26.22 -23.90 8.30
C GLN A 23 27.19 -23.11 9.19
N VAL A 24 26.72 -22.22 10.07
CA VAL A 24 27.59 -21.37 10.91
C VAL A 24 28.40 -22.19 11.92
N CYS A 25 27.72 -22.95 12.78
CA CYS A 25 28.35 -23.87 13.72
C CYS A 25 27.38 -24.98 14.15
N ARG A 26 27.87 -26.03 14.83
CA ARG A 26 27.02 -27.14 15.30
C ARG A 26 25.84 -26.67 16.15
N ARG A 27 26.09 -25.75 17.09
CA ARG A 27 25.05 -25.20 17.96
C ARG A 27 23.96 -24.48 17.18
N TRP A 28 24.32 -23.71 16.15
CA TRP A 28 23.34 -23.01 15.30
C TRP A 28 22.54 -23.99 14.46
N ARG A 29 23.19 -25.02 13.93
CA ARG A 29 22.51 -26.11 13.23
C ARG A 29 21.46 -26.80 14.11
N ASP A 30 21.85 -27.18 15.33
CA ASP A 30 20.94 -27.84 16.28
C ASP A 30 19.75 -26.95 16.62
N ILE A 31 20.00 -25.65 16.83
CA ILE A 31 18.95 -24.65 17.02
C ILE A 31 18.03 -24.63 15.80
N VAL A 32 18.53 -24.34 14.60
CA VAL A 32 17.70 -24.19 13.39
C VAL A 32 16.87 -25.45 13.10
N LEU A 33 17.44 -26.64 13.28
CA LEU A 33 16.73 -27.91 13.08
C LEU A 33 15.64 -28.16 14.14
N SER A 34 15.76 -27.57 15.33
CA SER A 34 14.78 -27.71 16.41
C SER A 34 13.56 -26.78 16.31
N TYR A 35 13.58 -25.77 15.41
CA TYR A 35 12.51 -24.80 15.23
C TYR A 35 11.81 -24.97 13.87
N PRO A 36 10.65 -25.68 13.82
CA PRO A 36 9.91 -25.89 12.57
C PRO A 36 9.48 -24.60 11.86
N GLU A 37 9.23 -23.53 12.64
CA GLU A 37 8.90 -22.20 12.10
C GLU A 37 9.97 -21.66 11.14
N MET A 38 11.26 -21.97 11.35
CA MET A 38 12.32 -21.50 10.45
C MET A 38 12.23 -22.11 9.04
N TRP A 39 11.53 -23.24 8.93
CA TRP A 39 11.33 -23.99 7.69
C TRP A 39 9.96 -23.75 7.09
N SER A 40 9.10 -22.93 7.70
CA SER A 40 7.72 -22.77 7.24
C SER A 40 7.54 -21.72 6.15
N CYS A 41 8.59 -20.99 5.78
CA CYS A 41 8.57 -20.03 4.68
C CYS A 41 9.25 -20.62 3.45
N ILE A 42 8.47 -20.89 2.42
CA ILE A 42 8.87 -21.64 1.24
C ILE A 42 8.80 -20.71 0.04
N GLN A 43 9.96 -20.47 -0.59
CA GLN A 43 10.00 -19.90 -1.93
C GLN A 43 10.40 -21.03 -2.88
N ILE A 44 9.60 -21.21 -3.92
CA ILE A 44 9.76 -22.35 -4.81
C ILE A 44 10.85 -22.04 -5.82
N THR A 45 12.04 -22.56 -5.51
CA THR A 45 13.24 -22.54 -6.33
C THR A 45 14.01 -23.84 -6.14
N GLY A 46 14.61 -24.34 -7.22
CA GLY A 46 15.49 -25.52 -7.17
C GLY A 46 14.74 -26.87 -7.14
N PRO A 47 15.42 -27.93 -6.68
CA PRO A 47 14.97 -29.30 -6.86
C PRO A 47 13.91 -29.76 -5.83
N ARG A 48 13.18 -30.83 -6.16
CA ARG A 48 12.07 -31.39 -5.37
C ARG A 48 12.49 -31.90 -3.99
N ASP A 49 13.65 -32.53 -3.88
CA ASP A 49 14.22 -33.03 -2.61
C ASP A 49 14.40 -31.91 -1.57
N ARG A 50 14.74 -30.71 -2.04
CA ARG A 50 14.84 -29.53 -1.20
C ARG A 50 13.47 -29.12 -0.65
N LEU A 51 12.43 -29.08 -1.48
CA LEU A 51 11.06 -28.80 -1.05
C LEU A 51 10.59 -29.84 -0.02
N GLU A 52 10.77 -31.12 -0.31
CA GLU A 52 10.41 -32.21 0.59
C GLU A 52 11.13 -32.11 1.94
N THR A 53 12.42 -31.73 1.93
CA THR A 53 13.18 -31.50 3.17
C THR A 53 12.60 -30.34 3.98
N VAL A 54 12.22 -29.24 3.33
CA VAL A 54 11.63 -28.07 3.99
C VAL A 54 10.26 -28.44 4.59
N LEU A 55 9.39 -29.11 3.83
CA LEU A 55 8.08 -29.59 4.29
C LEU A 55 8.20 -30.57 5.47
N PHE A 56 9.16 -31.49 5.39
CA PHE A 56 9.45 -32.42 6.49
C PHE A 56 9.87 -31.68 7.77
N ARG A 57 10.73 -30.66 7.64
CA ARG A 57 11.25 -29.88 8.78
C ARG A 57 10.24 -28.88 9.33
N SER A 58 9.31 -28.37 8.52
CA SER A 58 8.23 -27.52 8.98
C SER A 58 7.18 -28.27 9.80
N ARG A 59 7.13 -29.61 9.70
CA ARG A 59 6.17 -30.46 10.42
C ARG A 59 4.73 -29.95 10.18
N SER A 60 3.96 -29.77 11.25
CA SER A 60 2.61 -29.19 11.24
C SER A 60 2.57 -27.67 11.41
N TYR A 61 3.70 -26.98 11.25
CA TYR A 61 3.73 -25.53 11.40
C TYR A 61 3.07 -24.85 10.17
N PRO A 62 2.26 -23.80 10.34
CA PRO A 62 1.55 -23.19 9.23
C PRO A 62 2.51 -22.58 8.19
N LEU A 63 2.27 -22.90 6.92
CA LEU A 63 3.15 -22.59 5.79
C LEU A 63 2.89 -21.21 5.19
N CYS A 64 3.97 -20.54 4.80
CA CYS A 64 3.99 -19.32 4.00
C CYS A 64 4.67 -19.64 2.67
N ILE A 65 3.92 -19.65 1.57
CA ILE A 65 4.37 -20.17 0.28
C ILE A 65 4.39 -19.05 -0.74
N TYR A 66 5.51 -18.95 -1.47
CA TYR A 66 5.67 -18.12 -2.66
C TYR A 66 5.97 -19.03 -3.84
N TYR A 67 4.97 -19.22 -4.70
CA TYR A 67 5.05 -20.06 -5.88
C TYR A 67 5.03 -19.19 -7.14
N ARG A 68 5.94 -19.46 -8.07
CA ARG A 68 5.95 -18.86 -9.41
C ARG A 68 6.01 -19.99 -10.44
N GLU A 69 5.02 -20.06 -11.31
CA GLU A 69 4.89 -21.13 -12.31
C GLU A 69 6.13 -21.22 -13.22
N GLY A 70 6.72 -20.09 -13.61
CA GLY A 70 7.94 -20.08 -14.42
C GLY A 70 9.14 -20.81 -13.77
N ASN A 71 9.14 -21.01 -12.45
CA ASN A 71 10.17 -21.78 -11.75
C ASN A 71 9.86 -23.29 -11.68
N ASP A 72 8.68 -23.72 -12.13
CA ASP A 72 8.22 -25.11 -12.10
C ASP A 72 7.43 -25.44 -13.39
N PRO A 73 8.12 -25.62 -14.54
CA PRO A 73 7.49 -25.72 -15.86
C PRO A 73 6.48 -26.87 -16.03
N ASN A 74 6.51 -27.87 -15.16
CA ASN A 74 5.62 -29.02 -15.17
C ASN A 74 4.67 -29.07 -13.95
N ALA A 75 4.70 -28.02 -13.11
CA ALA A 75 3.95 -27.94 -11.85
C ALA A 75 4.19 -29.15 -10.91
N GLN A 76 5.38 -29.76 -10.96
CA GLN A 76 5.72 -30.93 -10.13
C GLN A 76 5.90 -30.55 -8.65
N LEU A 77 6.46 -29.36 -8.40
CA LEU A 77 6.60 -28.82 -7.05
C LEU A 77 5.25 -28.31 -6.55
N TRP A 78 4.42 -27.75 -7.44
CA TRP A 78 3.04 -27.41 -7.12
C TRP A 78 2.23 -28.61 -6.62
N ASP A 79 2.29 -29.74 -7.32
CA ASP A 79 1.54 -30.94 -6.94
C ASP A 79 1.95 -31.41 -5.52
N VAL A 80 3.24 -31.35 -5.18
CA VAL A 80 3.75 -31.64 -3.82
C VAL A 80 3.22 -30.63 -2.80
N LEU A 81 3.17 -29.34 -3.12
CA LEU A 81 2.62 -28.34 -2.19
C LEU A 81 1.13 -28.56 -1.94
N LEU A 82 0.39 -28.92 -2.99
CA LEU A 82 -1.05 -29.10 -2.96
C LEU A 82 -1.45 -30.25 -2.02
N ASP A 83 -0.61 -31.28 -1.92
CA ASP A 83 -0.76 -32.37 -0.94
C ASP A 83 -0.67 -31.90 0.53
N HIS A 84 -0.12 -30.71 0.78
CA HIS A 84 0.02 -30.08 2.10
C HIS A 84 -0.84 -28.81 2.24
N CYS A 85 -1.90 -28.65 1.43
CA CYS A 85 -2.73 -27.44 1.41
C CYS A 85 -3.51 -27.16 2.70
N ASP A 86 -3.69 -28.18 3.55
CA ASP A 86 -4.30 -28.06 4.87
C ASP A 86 -3.45 -27.25 5.85
N HIS A 87 -2.14 -27.21 5.64
CA HIS A 87 -1.19 -26.43 6.45
C HIS A 87 -0.92 -25.03 5.90
N TRP A 88 -1.47 -24.66 4.74
CA TRP A 88 -1.23 -23.35 4.15
C TRP A 88 -1.85 -22.26 5.02
N ARG A 89 -1.03 -21.34 5.52
CA ARG A 89 -1.49 -20.10 6.16
C ARG A 89 -1.55 -18.96 5.17
N THR A 90 -0.51 -18.83 4.36
CA THR A 90 -0.42 -17.76 3.37
C THR A 90 0.17 -18.29 2.10
N ILE A 91 -0.47 -18.03 0.97
CA ILE A 91 0.04 -18.43 -0.34
C ILE A 91 0.00 -17.25 -1.31
N GLU A 92 1.14 -17.01 -1.96
CA GLU A 92 1.27 -16.14 -3.11
C GLU A 92 1.59 -17.02 -4.31
N ILE A 93 0.73 -16.97 -5.32
CA ILE A 93 0.84 -17.74 -6.55
C ILE A 93 1.01 -16.76 -7.69
N ARG A 94 2.04 -16.97 -8.50
CA ARG A 94 2.28 -16.21 -9.72
C ARG A 94 2.21 -17.13 -10.92
N VAL A 95 1.23 -16.89 -11.77
CA VAL A 95 0.84 -17.78 -12.87
C VAL A 95 1.10 -17.12 -14.21
N ASN A 96 1.56 -17.92 -15.15
CA ASN A 96 1.96 -17.56 -16.50
C ASN A 96 1.02 -18.15 -17.56
N THR A 97 0.39 -19.29 -17.26
CA THR A 97 -0.47 -20.03 -18.20
C THR A 97 -1.89 -20.23 -17.65
N LYS A 98 -2.88 -20.24 -18.56
CA LYS A 98 -4.28 -20.54 -18.19
C LYS A 98 -4.49 -21.98 -17.76
N ASP A 99 -3.71 -22.92 -18.31
CA ASP A 99 -3.82 -24.34 -17.99
C ASP A 99 -3.50 -24.64 -16.52
N PHE A 100 -2.68 -23.80 -15.88
CA PHE A 100 -2.38 -23.89 -14.47
C PHE A 100 -3.64 -23.75 -13.58
N LEU A 101 -4.67 -23.01 -14.01
CA LEU A 101 -5.89 -22.82 -13.23
C LEU A 101 -6.58 -24.16 -12.89
N CYS A 102 -6.47 -25.15 -13.77
CA CYS A 102 -7.01 -26.50 -13.56
C CYS A 102 -6.36 -27.25 -12.38
N ARG A 103 -5.19 -26.77 -11.91
CA ARG A 103 -4.40 -27.32 -10.80
C ARG A 103 -4.63 -26.60 -9.48
N LEU A 104 -5.40 -25.51 -9.46
CA LEU A 104 -5.74 -24.83 -8.21
C LEU A 104 -6.58 -25.73 -7.29
N PRO A 105 -6.58 -25.46 -5.97
CA PRO A 105 -7.32 -26.26 -5.02
C PRO A 105 -8.80 -26.36 -5.40
N LYS A 106 -9.35 -27.57 -5.27
CA LYS A 106 -10.76 -27.89 -5.54
C LYS A 106 -11.50 -28.22 -4.25
N PRO A 107 -12.72 -27.70 -4.03
CA PRO A 107 -13.44 -27.81 -2.77
C PRO A 107 -13.76 -29.26 -2.37
N GLN A 108 -13.93 -30.17 -3.34
CA GLN A 108 -14.21 -31.59 -3.05
C GLN A 108 -12.97 -32.39 -2.63
N ARG A 109 -11.76 -31.84 -2.79
CA ARG A 109 -10.49 -32.55 -2.61
C ARG A 109 -9.57 -31.91 -1.57
N HIS A 110 -9.67 -30.60 -1.38
CA HIS A 110 -8.71 -29.82 -0.63
C HIS A 110 -9.42 -29.01 0.46
N ALA A 111 -8.90 -29.06 1.68
CA ALA A 111 -9.42 -28.33 2.82
C ALA A 111 -8.42 -27.27 3.26
N LEU A 112 -8.72 -26.00 3.00
CA LEU A 112 -7.82 -24.86 3.25
C LEU A 112 -8.00 -24.33 4.69
N THR A 113 -7.83 -25.20 5.68
CA THR A 113 -8.29 -24.97 7.07
C THR A 113 -7.55 -23.86 7.81
N LEU A 114 -6.26 -23.67 7.51
CA LEU A 114 -5.41 -22.65 8.13
C LEU A 114 -5.25 -21.40 7.27
N LEU A 115 -5.85 -21.37 6.07
CA LEU A 115 -5.57 -20.33 5.08
C LEU A 115 -6.13 -18.99 5.55
N GLU A 116 -5.22 -18.04 5.75
CA GLU A 116 -5.48 -16.68 6.20
C GLU A 116 -5.36 -15.67 5.05
N ARG A 117 -4.39 -15.90 4.15
CA ARG A 117 -4.09 -14.99 3.03
C ARG A 117 -3.90 -15.74 1.72
N PHE A 118 -4.62 -15.33 0.68
CA PHE A 118 -4.52 -15.92 -0.65
C PHE A 118 -4.29 -14.84 -1.69
N HIS A 119 -3.09 -14.80 -2.28
CA HIS A 119 -2.73 -13.82 -3.30
C HIS A 119 -2.42 -14.54 -4.62
N PHE A 120 -3.18 -14.20 -5.65
CA PHE A 120 -3.08 -14.79 -6.98
C PHE A 120 -2.76 -13.72 -8.02
N TYR A 121 -1.55 -13.78 -8.55
CA TYR A 121 -1.00 -12.87 -9.54
C TYR A 121 -0.84 -13.59 -10.87
N THR A 122 -1.01 -12.83 -11.94
CA THR A 122 -0.67 -13.26 -13.30
C THR A 122 0.54 -12.48 -13.78
N GLU A 123 1.60 -13.17 -14.20
CA GLU A 123 2.87 -12.55 -14.64
C GLU A 123 3.01 -12.59 -16.16
N PHE A 124 2.15 -11.93 -16.96
CA PHE A 124 2.53 -11.63 -18.37
C PHE A 124 1.87 -10.41 -19.01
N GLU A 125 2.70 -9.74 -19.81
CA GLU A 125 2.41 -8.71 -20.79
C GLU A 125 1.65 -9.26 -22.01
N VAL A 126 0.70 -8.46 -22.51
CA VAL A 126 0.16 -8.41 -23.89
C VAL A 126 -0.72 -9.57 -24.38
N ILE A 127 -0.50 -10.83 -24.01
CA ILE A 127 -1.14 -11.98 -24.73
C ILE A 127 -2.59 -12.27 -24.28
N TRP A 128 -2.98 -11.89 -23.06
CA TRP A 128 -4.32 -12.18 -22.51
C TRP A 128 -5.20 -10.95 -22.30
N ARG A 129 -5.01 -9.87 -23.08
CA ARG A 129 -5.81 -8.63 -22.95
C ARG A 129 -7.34 -8.79 -23.15
N GLY A 130 -7.84 -10.00 -23.36
CA GLY A 130 -9.28 -10.29 -23.42
C GLY A 130 -9.70 -11.65 -22.86
N GLU A 131 -8.83 -12.38 -22.16
CA GLU A 131 -9.23 -13.66 -21.54
C GLU A 131 -9.39 -13.49 -20.04
N GLU A 132 -10.60 -13.78 -19.58
CA GLU A 132 -11.01 -13.72 -18.19
C GLU A 132 -11.10 -15.15 -17.63
N PHE A 133 -10.81 -15.29 -16.33
CA PHE A 133 -10.92 -16.57 -15.65
C PHE A 133 -12.35 -16.82 -15.19
N ASP A 134 -12.75 -18.08 -15.26
CA ASP A 134 -13.98 -18.56 -14.66
C ASP A 134 -13.88 -18.37 -13.13
N GLU A 135 -14.89 -17.70 -12.55
CA GLU A 135 -14.96 -17.41 -11.12
C GLU A 135 -14.91 -18.69 -10.25
N SER A 136 -15.36 -19.83 -10.77
CA SER A 136 -15.40 -21.11 -10.04
C SER A 136 -14.03 -21.71 -9.74
N VAL A 137 -12.98 -21.23 -10.40
CA VAL A 137 -11.60 -21.70 -10.19
C VAL A 137 -11.13 -21.50 -8.74
N LEU A 138 -11.72 -20.54 -8.02
CA LEU A 138 -11.39 -20.25 -6.62
C LEU A 138 -12.42 -20.79 -5.62
N ASP A 139 -13.34 -21.68 -6.01
CA ASP A 139 -14.41 -22.18 -5.14
C ASP A 139 -13.91 -22.89 -3.87
N ALA A 140 -12.69 -23.45 -3.89
CA ALA A 140 -12.08 -24.02 -2.70
C ALA A 140 -11.86 -23.00 -1.58
N LEU A 141 -11.74 -21.71 -1.91
CA LEU A 141 -11.60 -20.65 -0.91
C LEU A 141 -12.87 -20.43 -0.10
N ALA A 142 -14.04 -20.80 -0.63
CA ALA A 142 -15.33 -20.68 0.07
C ALA A 142 -15.35 -21.41 1.42
N THR A 143 -14.58 -22.49 1.55
CA THR A 143 -14.50 -23.33 2.75
C THR A 143 -13.35 -22.97 3.67
N ALA A 144 -12.56 -21.93 3.37
CA ALA A 144 -11.42 -21.49 4.19
C ALA A 144 -11.89 -20.60 5.36
N PRO A 145 -11.96 -21.11 6.61
CA PRO A 145 -12.64 -20.43 7.71
C PRO A 145 -11.80 -19.31 8.35
N ARG A 146 -10.55 -19.13 7.93
CA ARG A 146 -9.63 -18.11 8.46
C ARG A 146 -9.24 -17.04 7.43
N LEU A 147 -9.72 -17.18 6.19
CA LEU A 147 -9.34 -16.33 5.08
C LEU A 147 -9.87 -14.92 5.32
N HIS A 148 -8.96 -13.95 5.42
CA HIS A 148 -9.31 -12.55 5.69
C HIS A 148 -8.58 -11.55 4.79
N ASP A 149 -7.60 -11.99 3.99
CA ASP A 149 -6.85 -11.20 3.01
C ASP A 149 -6.86 -11.93 1.66
N ILE A 150 -7.43 -11.29 0.64
CA ILE A 150 -7.45 -11.82 -0.72
C ILE A 150 -6.94 -10.79 -1.73
N PHE A 151 -6.06 -11.26 -2.60
CA PHE A 151 -5.68 -10.60 -3.83
C PHE A 151 -5.92 -11.55 -4.99
N ALA A 152 -6.63 -11.11 -6.04
CA ALA A 152 -6.77 -11.91 -7.25
C ALA A 152 -6.88 -11.03 -8.51
N ASP A 153 -6.22 -11.45 -9.58
CA ASP A 153 -6.22 -10.77 -10.88
C ASP A 153 -7.01 -11.56 -11.94
N HIS A 154 -7.41 -10.89 -13.02
CA HIS A 154 -8.02 -11.47 -14.24
C HIS A 154 -9.40 -12.15 -14.07
N PHE A 155 -10.17 -11.78 -13.04
CA PHE A 155 -11.57 -12.19 -12.89
C PHE A 155 -12.52 -11.12 -13.42
N ARG A 156 -13.47 -11.52 -14.28
CA ARG A 156 -14.43 -10.59 -14.90
C ARG A 156 -15.41 -10.01 -13.88
N PHE A 157 -16.00 -10.87 -13.06
CA PHE A 157 -17.01 -10.50 -12.07
C PHE A 157 -16.54 -10.92 -10.68
N PRO A 158 -15.56 -10.23 -10.07
CA PRO A 158 -15.02 -10.62 -8.78
C PRO A 158 -16.09 -10.66 -7.67
N SER A 159 -17.17 -9.89 -7.80
CA SER A 159 -18.28 -9.97 -6.82
C SER A 159 -19.06 -11.29 -6.87
N SER A 160 -18.90 -12.09 -7.93
CA SER A 160 -19.53 -13.41 -8.11
C SER A 160 -18.69 -14.56 -7.57
N LEU A 161 -17.44 -14.32 -7.12
CA LEU A 161 -16.59 -15.35 -6.53
C LEU A 161 -17.25 -15.98 -5.27
N HIS A 162 -17.09 -17.30 -5.12
CA HIS A 162 -17.50 -18.01 -3.92
C HIS A 162 -16.42 -17.87 -2.84
N LEU A 163 -16.54 -16.81 -2.04
CA LEU A 163 -15.64 -16.50 -0.95
C LEU A 163 -16.39 -16.41 0.38
N PRO A 164 -15.70 -16.60 1.52
CA PRO A 164 -16.27 -16.34 2.84
C PRO A 164 -16.29 -14.82 3.10
N TRP A 165 -17.13 -14.09 2.37
CA TRP A 165 -17.11 -12.62 2.31
C TRP A 165 -17.23 -11.92 3.67
N SER A 166 -17.97 -12.49 4.62
CA SER A 166 -18.25 -11.87 5.92
C SER A 166 -17.03 -11.73 6.83
N GLN A 167 -16.01 -12.58 6.65
CA GLN A 167 -14.76 -12.55 7.44
C GLN A 167 -13.62 -11.82 6.72
N LEU A 168 -13.80 -11.41 5.46
CA LEU A 168 -12.77 -10.68 4.72
C LEU A 168 -12.56 -9.29 5.30
N THR A 169 -11.29 -8.97 5.58
CA THR A 169 -10.84 -7.67 6.12
C THR A 169 -10.01 -6.88 5.11
N LYS A 170 -9.44 -7.55 4.11
CA LYS A 170 -8.63 -6.94 3.05
C LYS A 170 -8.95 -7.59 1.72
N ILE A 171 -9.29 -6.76 0.73
CA ILE A 171 -9.65 -7.20 -0.61
C ILE A 171 -8.96 -6.31 -1.63
N HIS A 172 -8.36 -6.96 -2.63
CA HIS A 172 -7.85 -6.30 -3.82
C HIS A 172 -8.09 -7.21 -5.03
N PHE A 173 -8.99 -6.78 -5.92
CA PHE A 173 -9.15 -7.39 -7.23
C PHE A 173 -8.69 -6.39 -8.27
N ASN A 174 -7.84 -6.79 -9.22
CA ASN A 174 -7.25 -5.90 -10.24
C ASN A 174 -8.13 -5.78 -11.52
N ARG A 175 -9.31 -6.39 -11.50
CA ARG A 175 -10.34 -6.35 -12.55
C ARG A 175 -11.72 -6.25 -11.92
N GLY A 176 -12.74 -6.01 -12.73
CA GLY A 176 -14.13 -5.97 -12.32
C GLY A 176 -14.88 -4.81 -12.95
N SER A 177 -15.96 -4.38 -12.31
CA SER A 177 -16.70 -3.18 -12.66
C SER A 177 -17.07 -2.38 -11.40
N PRO A 178 -17.47 -1.10 -11.53
CA PRO A 178 -18.02 -0.33 -10.43
C PRO A 178 -19.19 -1.01 -9.69
N LYS A 179 -19.96 -1.87 -10.38
CA LYS A 179 -21.03 -2.65 -9.76
C LYS A 179 -20.47 -3.76 -8.86
N ASP A 180 -19.35 -4.37 -9.24
CA ASP A 180 -18.68 -5.36 -8.42
C ASP A 180 -18.18 -4.76 -7.11
N ASP A 181 -17.56 -3.58 -7.16
CA ASP A 181 -17.05 -2.90 -5.95
C ASP A 181 -18.17 -2.64 -4.93
N ILE A 182 -19.33 -2.18 -5.42
CA ILE A 182 -20.53 -1.96 -4.59
C ILE A 182 -21.05 -3.28 -4.00
N ASN A 183 -21.11 -4.34 -4.81
CA ASN A 183 -21.59 -5.64 -4.35
C ASN A 183 -20.62 -6.27 -3.35
N ILE A 184 -19.31 -6.11 -3.52
CA ILE A 184 -18.28 -6.56 -2.60
C ILE A 184 -18.47 -5.84 -1.26
N LEU A 185 -18.54 -4.51 -1.25
CA LEU A 185 -18.79 -3.71 -0.05
C LEU A 185 -20.05 -4.17 0.72
N ARG A 186 -21.11 -4.55 0.02
CA ARG A 186 -22.35 -5.07 0.64
C ARG A 186 -22.18 -6.45 1.29
N LYS A 187 -21.26 -7.27 0.78
CA LYS A 187 -21.01 -8.64 1.26
C LYS A 187 -19.98 -8.69 2.41
N THR A 188 -19.24 -7.60 2.65
CA THR A 188 -18.03 -7.60 3.49
C THR A 188 -18.14 -6.66 4.70
N PRO A 189 -19.02 -6.90 5.69
CA PRO A 189 -19.26 -5.98 6.80
C PRO A 189 -18.02 -5.66 7.66
N ASN A 190 -16.98 -6.51 7.62
CA ASN A 190 -15.75 -6.36 8.39
C ASN A 190 -14.56 -5.83 7.57
N LEU A 191 -14.80 -5.36 6.33
CA LEU A 191 -13.73 -4.89 5.44
C LEU A 191 -13.04 -3.65 6.02
N GLN A 192 -11.72 -3.73 6.18
CA GLN A 192 -10.88 -2.66 6.71
C GLN A 192 -10.03 -2.01 5.63
N GLN A 193 -9.57 -2.78 4.63
CA GLN A 193 -8.75 -2.28 3.52
C GLN A 193 -9.37 -2.65 2.17
N LEU A 194 -9.59 -1.65 1.33
CA LEU A 194 -10.13 -1.82 -0.02
C LEU A 194 -9.24 -1.13 -1.06
N TYR A 195 -8.98 -1.86 -2.13
CA TYR A 195 -8.28 -1.37 -3.31
C TYR A 195 -9.26 -1.42 -4.46
N LEU A 196 -9.72 -0.26 -4.90
CA LEU A 196 -10.58 -0.12 -6.07
C LEU A 196 -9.73 -0.21 -7.33
N ASN A 197 -10.40 -0.58 -8.40
CA ASN A 197 -9.81 -0.66 -9.73
C ASN A 197 -9.81 0.69 -10.45
N ASP A 198 -8.97 0.76 -11.48
CA ASP A 198 -8.90 1.88 -12.41
C ASP A 198 -10.04 1.78 -13.45
N HIS A 199 -11.26 2.09 -13.01
CA HIS A 199 -12.47 2.11 -13.85
C HIS A 199 -13.10 3.50 -13.82
N THR A 200 -13.70 3.89 -14.95
CA THR A 200 -14.56 5.09 -14.96
C THR A 200 -15.87 4.85 -14.20
N TYR A 201 -16.07 5.59 -13.11
CA TYR A 201 -17.29 5.50 -12.29
C TYR A 201 -18.43 6.35 -12.86
N ASN A 202 -19.08 5.86 -13.92
CA ASN A 202 -20.27 6.48 -14.50
C ASN A 202 -21.56 5.94 -13.87
N LEU A 203 -21.64 5.88 -12.54
CA LEU A 203 -22.81 5.36 -11.82
C LEU A 203 -23.63 6.50 -11.20
N SER A 204 -24.85 6.68 -11.69
CA SER A 204 -25.85 7.51 -11.02
C SER A 204 -26.52 6.73 -9.90
N LEU A 205 -25.94 6.76 -8.70
CA LEU A 205 -26.53 6.16 -7.51
C LEU A 205 -27.48 7.15 -6.83
N PRO A 206 -28.71 6.73 -6.43
CA PRO A 206 -29.64 7.60 -5.72
C PRO A 206 -29.12 7.99 -4.32
N THR A 207 -28.30 7.12 -3.71
CA THR A 207 -27.60 7.39 -2.44
C THR A 207 -26.20 6.78 -2.48
N PRO A 208 -25.18 7.46 -1.91
CA PRO A 208 -23.85 6.89 -1.76
C PRO A 208 -23.86 5.63 -0.89
N VAL A 209 -23.03 4.65 -1.26
CA VAL A 209 -22.88 3.39 -0.53
C VAL A 209 -22.06 3.64 0.73
N ILE A 210 -22.64 3.30 1.88
CA ILE A 210 -22.03 3.51 3.19
C ILE A 210 -21.31 2.23 3.64
N HIS A 211 -20.08 2.36 4.12
CA HIS A 211 -19.35 1.26 4.76
C HIS A 211 -18.65 1.73 6.03
N THR A 212 -18.97 1.11 7.17
CA THR A 212 -18.66 1.65 8.50
C THR A 212 -17.39 1.10 9.15
N SER A 213 -16.82 0.01 8.62
CA SER A 213 -15.59 -0.61 9.15
C SER A 213 -14.34 -0.30 8.33
N LEU A 214 -14.48 0.38 7.17
CA LEU A 214 -13.38 0.64 6.25
C LEU A 214 -12.44 1.71 6.82
N ARG A 215 -11.15 1.39 6.89
CA ARG A 215 -10.09 2.24 7.45
C ARG A 215 -9.11 2.72 6.40
N GLU A 216 -8.87 1.93 5.37
CA GLU A 216 -7.95 2.25 4.28
C GLU A 216 -8.65 2.08 2.94
N LEU A 217 -8.60 3.13 2.13
CA LEU A 217 -9.12 3.14 0.77
C LEU A 217 -8.01 3.54 -0.18
N ARG A 218 -7.80 2.72 -1.21
CA ARG A 218 -7.05 3.12 -2.41
C ARG A 218 -7.99 3.15 -3.59
N ALA A 219 -8.15 4.33 -4.19
CA ALA A 219 -9.01 4.59 -5.31
C ALA A 219 -8.19 5.23 -6.45
N PRO A 220 -7.77 4.47 -7.47
CA PRO A 220 -6.91 4.99 -8.55
C PRO A 220 -7.47 6.27 -9.18
N GLU A 221 -8.79 6.32 -9.39
CA GLU A 221 -9.47 7.53 -9.87
C GLU A 221 -10.33 8.18 -8.78
N VAL A 222 -10.27 9.50 -8.71
CA VAL A 222 -11.05 10.32 -7.78
C VAL A 222 -12.57 10.22 -7.98
N ASP A 223 -13.03 9.97 -9.22
CA ASP A 223 -14.46 9.93 -9.57
C ASP A 223 -15.21 8.82 -8.79
N ALA A 224 -14.50 7.76 -8.38
CA ALA A 224 -15.02 6.69 -7.54
C ALA A 224 -15.56 7.21 -6.20
N LEU A 225 -14.93 8.24 -5.62
CA LEU A 225 -15.27 8.75 -4.30
C LEU A 225 -16.70 9.29 -4.23
N SER A 226 -17.25 9.77 -5.34
CA SER A 226 -18.64 10.25 -5.44
C SER A 226 -19.68 9.19 -5.05
N CYS A 227 -19.35 7.90 -5.21
CA CYS A 227 -20.27 6.80 -4.96
C CYS A 227 -20.31 6.33 -3.50
N PHE A 228 -19.43 6.82 -2.62
CA PHE A 228 -19.16 6.18 -1.34
C PHE A 228 -19.19 7.13 -0.12
N THR A 229 -19.42 6.56 1.05
CA THR A 229 -19.36 7.24 2.35
C THR A 229 -18.71 6.33 3.38
N PHE A 230 -17.52 6.69 3.88
CA PHE A 230 -16.70 5.84 4.74
C PHE A 230 -16.33 6.54 6.06
N PRO A 231 -17.21 6.50 7.08
CA PRO A 231 -17.02 7.29 8.30
C PRO A 231 -15.84 6.86 9.18
N ALA A 232 -15.39 5.61 9.09
CA ALA A 232 -14.25 5.12 9.85
C ALA A 232 -12.90 5.29 9.14
N LEU A 233 -12.87 5.94 7.96
CA LEU A 233 -11.68 6.01 7.12
C LEU A 233 -10.54 6.78 7.82
N LYS A 234 -9.33 6.22 7.72
CA LYS A 234 -8.09 6.75 8.30
C LYS A 234 -7.01 7.01 7.25
N MET A 235 -6.98 6.23 6.18
CA MET A 235 -6.08 6.45 5.05
C MET A 235 -6.87 6.53 3.76
N LEU A 236 -6.60 7.58 2.98
CA LEU A 236 -7.11 7.76 1.63
C LEU A 236 -5.94 7.88 0.66
N SER A 237 -5.94 7.07 -0.39
CA SER A 237 -5.03 7.21 -1.53
C SER A 237 -5.83 7.35 -2.81
N THR A 238 -5.65 8.45 -3.56
CA THR A 238 -6.31 8.65 -4.85
C THR A 238 -5.52 9.51 -5.82
N ALA A 239 -5.84 9.45 -7.12
CA ALA A 239 -5.26 10.30 -8.14
C ALA A 239 -6.33 11.11 -8.88
N MET A 240 -5.99 12.34 -9.24
CA MET A 240 -6.79 13.15 -10.15
C MET A 240 -6.56 12.68 -11.60
N SER A 241 -7.59 12.71 -12.44
CA SER A 241 -7.48 12.26 -13.82
C SER A 241 -6.58 13.18 -14.64
N LEU A 242 -5.57 12.61 -15.32
CA LEU A 242 -4.69 13.34 -16.25
C LEU A 242 -5.35 13.59 -17.61
N ILE A 243 -6.39 12.84 -17.96
CA ILE A 243 -6.92 12.73 -19.33
C ILE A 243 -7.65 14.01 -19.74
N LYS A 244 -8.08 14.83 -18.79
CA LYS A 244 -8.81 16.05 -19.09
C LYS A 244 -7.90 17.26 -18.93
N GLY A 245 -6.97 17.47 -19.88
CA GLY A 245 -5.97 18.55 -19.90
C GLY A 245 -6.50 19.99 -19.99
N ASN A 246 -7.75 20.22 -19.59
CA ASN A 246 -8.41 21.53 -19.40
C ASN A 246 -9.62 21.40 -18.43
N SER A 247 -9.71 20.33 -17.63
CA SER A 247 -10.78 20.19 -16.66
C SER A 247 -10.58 21.07 -15.44
N PRO A 248 -11.69 21.49 -14.79
CA PRO A 248 -11.61 22.09 -13.47
C PRO A 248 -10.92 21.14 -12.50
N SER A 249 -10.34 21.72 -11.45
CA SER A 249 -9.75 20.97 -10.34
C SER A 249 -10.73 19.93 -9.79
N GLN A 250 -10.20 18.74 -9.50
CA GLN A 250 -10.97 17.61 -8.96
C GLN A 250 -10.85 17.49 -7.44
N SER A 251 -10.09 18.38 -6.79
CA SER A 251 -10.04 18.52 -5.32
C SER A 251 -11.42 18.65 -4.66
N PRO A 252 -12.42 19.33 -5.26
CA PRO A 252 -13.79 19.37 -4.71
C PRO A 252 -14.43 17.99 -4.54
N ILE A 253 -14.13 17.00 -5.39
CA ILE A 253 -14.70 15.65 -5.28
C ILE A 253 -14.19 14.96 -4.00
N VAL A 254 -12.89 15.10 -3.72
CA VAL A 254 -12.26 14.58 -2.49
C VAL A 254 -12.84 15.29 -1.27
N HIS A 255 -12.98 16.61 -1.35
CA HIS A 255 -13.54 17.44 -0.28
C HIS A 255 -14.98 17.06 0.05
N GLU A 256 -15.86 16.95 -0.95
CA GLU A 256 -17.24 16.50 -0.79
C GLU A 256 -17.31 15.10 -0.18
N PHE A 257 -16.43 14.18 -0.59
CA PHE A 257 -16.33 12.86 0.00
C PHE A 257 -15.96 12.89 1.49
N ILE A 258 -15.01 13.73 1.89
CA ILE A 258 -14.59 13.88 3.29
C ILE A 258 -15.70 14.49 4.13
N VAL A 259 -16.32 15.58 3.65
CA VAL A 259 -17.43 16.25 4.33
C VAL A 259 -18.61 15.28 4.50
N ARG A 260 -18.94 14.52 3.44
CA ARG A 260 -20.00 13.51 3.46
C ARG A 260 -19.68 12.35 4.40
N SER A 261 -18.43 11.87 4.38
CA SER A 261 -17.99 10.75 5.21
C SER A 261 -17.80 11.13 6.68
N ARG A 262 -17.51 12.41 6.97
CA ARG A 262 -17.14 12.88 8.32
C ARG A 262 -16.02 12.02 8.94
N CYS A 263 -15.12 11.54 8.09
CA CYS A 263 -14.01 10.71 8.50
C CYS A 263 -12.91 11.56 9.15
N THR A 264 -12.04 10.91 9.91
CA THR A 264 -10.90 11.56 10.59
C THR A 264 -9.61 10.97 10.05
N LEU A 265 -9.24 11.45 8.87
CA LEU A 265 -8.07 10.99 8.12
C LEU A 265 -6.78 11.27 8.88
N ARG A 266 -5.87 10.29 8.88
CA ARG A 266 -4.50 10.40 9.39
C ARG A 266 -3.49 10.39 8.26
N GLU A 267 -3.77 9.67 7.19
CA GLU A 267 -2.89 9.56 6.05
C GLU A 267 -3.66 9.94 4.77
N MET A 268 -3.10 10.83 3.98
CA MET A 268 -3.70 11.28 2.73
C MET A 268 -2.66 11.29 1.62
N HIS A 269 -2.89 10.49 0.59
CA HIS A 269 -2.03 10.33 -0.55
C HIS A 269 -2.79 10.81 -1.79
N LEU A 270 -2.37 11.94 -2.33
CA LEU A 270 -3.02 12.53 -3.49
C LEU A 270 -2.00 12.65 -4.61
N MET A 271 -2.30 11.97 -5.71
CA MET A 271 -1.53 12.06 -6.94
C MET A 271 -2.19 13.05 -7.89
N THR A 272 -1.37 13.64 -8.76
CA THR A 272 -1.78 14.54 -9.85
C THR A 272 -2.65 15.72 -9.40
N VAL A 273 -2.41 16.24 -8.19
CA VAL A 273 -3.18 17.35 -7.60
C VAL A 273 -2.92 18.67 -8.32
N ASP A 274 -3.94 19.54 -8.33
CA ASP A 274 -3.82 20.95 -8.67
C ASP A 274 -3.72 21.78 -7.36
N MET A 275 -2.66 22.57 -7.16
CA MET A 275 -2.42 23.36 -5.94
C MET A 275 -3.21 24.68 -5.92
N ASP A 276 -4.52 24.59 -6.12
CA ASP A 276 -5.42 25.74 -6.13
C ASP A 276 -6.08 25.99 -4.75
N GLN A 277 -6.97 26.99 -4.68
CA GLN A 277 -7.68 27.31 -3.45
C GLN A 277 -8.57 26.16 -2.96
N SER A 278 -9.14 25.36 -3.87
CA SER A 278 -9.98 24.21 -3.50
C SER A 278 -9.19 23.10 -2.82
N PHE A 279 -7.92 22.92 -3.22
CA PHE A 279 -7.00 22.04 -2.51
C PHE A 279 -6.66 22.56 -1.12
N ILE A 280 -6.43 23.86 -0.97
CA ILE A 280 -6.22 24.47 0.36
C ILE A 280 -7.44 24.28 1.27
N ASP A 281 -8.64 24.45 0.73
CA ASP A 281 -9.89 24.26 1.49
C ASP A 281 -10.09 22.79 1.90
N LEU A 282 -9.69 21.84 1.04
CA LEU A 282 -9.61 20.43 1.40
C LEU A 282 -8.68 20.18 2.60
N LEU A 283 -7.53 20.84 2.67
CA LEU A 283 -6.60 20.69 3.79
C LEU A 283 -7.11 21.33 5.09
N LYS A 284 -7.91 22.41 5.00
CA LYS A 284 -8.56 23.01 6.19
C LYS A 284 -9.51 22.03 6.88
N ASP A 285 -10.26 21.27 6.09
CA ASP A 285 -11.25 20.31 6.60
C ASP A 285 -10.64 18.93 6.94
N THR A 286 -9.31 18.80 6.90
CA THR A 286 -8.58 17.58 7.28
C THR A 286 -7.47 17.83 8.31
N PRO A 287 -7.75 18.52 9.44
CA PRO A 287 -6.72 18.91 10.39
C PRO A 287 -6.03 17.74 11.11
N THR A 288 -6.65 16.54 11.10
CA THR A 288 -6.12 15.34 11.78
C THR A 288 -5.04 14.61 10.97
N VAL A 289 -4.72 15.06 9.75
CA VAL A 289 -3.74 14.39 8.89
C VAL A 289 -2.34 14.53 9.48
N GLU A 290 -1.71 13.37 9.67
CA GLU A 290 -0.35 13.20 10.21
C GLU A 290 0.65 12.94 9.07
N VAL A 291 0.21 12.29 8.00
CA VAL A 291 1.03 11.95 6.82
C VAL A 291 0.36 12.47 5.56
N LEU A 292 1.06 13.35 4.84
CA LEU A 292 0.62 13.87 3.55
C LEU A 292 1.62 13.46 2.47
N HIS A 293 1.15 12.72 1.47
CA HIS A 293 1.92 12.36 0.28
C HIS A 293 1.30 13.05 -0.94
N LEU A 294 2.10 13.86 -1.65
CA LEU A 294 1.65 14.61 -2.81
C LEU A 294 2.48 14.27 -4.04
N SER A 295 1.80 14.04 -5.16
CA SER A 295 2.40 14.15 -6.49
C SER A 295 1.56 15.13 -7.30
N LEU A 296 2.21 16.04 -8.04
CA LEU A 296 1.52 17.05 -8.84
C LEU A 296 1.56 16.77 -10.33
N LYS A 297 0.67 17.46 -11.06
CA LYS A 297 0.75 17.54 -12.52
C LYS A 297 2.01 18.28 -12.97
N LEU A 298 2.52 17.87 -14.14
CA LEU A 298 3.69 18.45 -14.82
C LEU A 298 3.59 19.95 -15.11
N SER A 299 2.39 20.53 -15.12
CA SER A 299 2.10 21.92 -15.52
C SER A 299 2.13 22.92 -14.37
N GLU A 300 2.38 22.49 -13.14
CA GLU A 300 2.30 23.36 -11.96
C GLU A 300 3.44 24.38 -11.92
N LEU A 301 3.08 25.63 -11.63
CA LEU A 301 4.02 26.75 -11.60
C LEU A 301 4.75 26.82 -10.25
N PRO A 302 6.04 27.23 -10.21
CA PRO A 302 6.77 27.49 -8.97
C PRO A 302 6.01 28.37 -7.95
N SER A 303 5.23 29.33 -8.44
CA SER A 303 4.42 30.22 -7.60
C SER A 303 3.32 29.52 -6.81
N ALA A 304 2.75 28.42 -7.34
CA ALA A 304 1.73 27.63 -6.64
C ALA A 304 2.34 26.89 -5.43
N ILE A 305 3.55 26.35 -5.61
CA ILE A 305 4.32 25.69 -4.55
C ILE A 305 4.69 26.69 -3.44
N ASP A 306 5.05 27.93 -3.82
CA ASP A 306 5.29 29.01 -2.87
C ASP A 306 4.05 29.39 -2.07
N ALA A 307 2.91 29.54 -2.75
CA ALA A 307 1.63 29.84 -2.11
C ALA A 307 1.22 28.71 -1.14
N PHE A 308 1.37 27.46 -1.58
CA PHE A 308 1.14 26.28 -0.75
C PHE A 308 2.07 26.24 0.47
N SER A 309 3.37 26.49 0.27
CA SER A 309 4.35 26.53 1.37
C SER A 309 4.00 27.60 2.39
N LYS A 310 3.61 28.80 1.94
CA LYS A 310 3.12 29.88 2.81
C LYS A 310 1.88 29.46 3.59
N SER A 311 0.93 28.77 2.95
CA SER A 311 -0.29 28.29 3.61
C SER A 311 -0.03 27.25 4.71
N LEU A 312 1.02 26.44 4.55
CA LEU A 312 1.46 25.47 5.56
C LEU A 312 2.39 26.07 6.62
N THR A 313 2.84 27.32 6.49
CA THR A 313 3.79 27.92 7.43
C THR A 313 3.06 28.32 8.72
N TYR A 314 3.54 27.89 9.88
CA TYR A 314 2.98 28.38 11.14
C TYR A 314 3.31 29.86 11.34
N PRO A 315 2.35 30.67 11.81
CA PRO A 315 2.64 32.03 12.19
C PRO A 315 3.60 32.06 13.40
N GLU A 316 4.28 33.19 13.57
CA GLU A 316 5.23 33.41 14.67
C GLU A 316 4.62 33.08 16.05
N ALA A 317 5.49 32.81 17.04
CA ALA A 317 5.12 32.29 18.36
C ALA A 317 3.95 33.03 19.04
N ASP A 318 3.87 34.34 18.83
CA ASP A 318 2.91 35.23 19.50
C ASP A 318 1.55 35.31 18.79
N LYS A 319 1.39 34.69 17.62
CA LYS A 319 0.15 34.72 16.84
C LYS A 319 -0.68 33.44 17.04
N PRO A 320 -2.01 33.54 17.16
CA PRO A 320 -2.86 32.36 17.29
C PRO A 320 -2.77 31.44 16.05
N ILE A 321 -2.84 30.13 16.27
CA ILE A 321 -2.72 29.05 15.26
C ILE A 321 -4.09 28.60 14.73
N PHE A 322 -5.19 29.29 15.05
CA PHE A 322 -6.56 28.84 14.73
C PHE A 322 -6.79 28.54 13.24
N ASP A 323 -6.03 29.17 12.33
CA ASP A 323 -6.14 28.96 10.88
C ASP A 323 -5.00 28.10 10.29
N ALA A 324 -4.19 27.46 11.13
CA ALA A 324 -3.06 26.69 10.63
C ALA A 324 -3.52 25.38 9.99
N LEU A 325 -3.07 25.17 8.76
CA LEU A 325 -3.35 23.95 8.02
C LEU A 325 -2.59 22.78 8.60
N LEU A 326 -3.27 21.64 8.75
CA LEU A 326 -2.67 20.36 9.15
C LEU A 326 -1.78 20.49 10.41
N PRO A 327 -2.37 20.85 11.56
CA PRO A 327 -1.63 21.04 12.82
C PRO A 327 -0.92 19.77 13.30
N HIS A 328 -1.37 18.60 12.86
CA HIS A 328 -0.81 17.30 13.25
C HIS A 328 0.18 16.71 12.24
N LEU A 329 0.54 17.43 11.18
CA LEU A 329 1.42 16.93 10.12
C LEU A 329 2.82 16.60 10.65
N ALA A 330 3.14 15.30 10.69
CA ALA A 330 4.42 14.76 11.13
C ALA A 330 5.28 14.27 9.96
N SER A 331 4.69 13.94 8.81
CA SER A 331 5.41 13.50 7.60
C SER A 331 4.85 14.18 6.36
N LEU A 332 5.72 14.85 5.62
CA LEU A 332 5.41 15.40 4.31
C LEU A 332 6.29 14.72 3.26
N ASP A 333 5.64 14.10 2.27
CA ASP A 333 6.31 13.49 1.14
C ASP A 333 5.78 14.15 -0.12
N MET A 334 6.68 14.64 -0.96
CA MET A 334 6.30 15.30 -2.19
C MET A 334 7.19 14.88 -3.35
N ASN A 335 6.54 14.37 -4.40
CA ASN A 335 7.17 13.88 -5.60
C ASN A 335 6.75 14.73 -6.81
N PHE A 336 7.69 15.52 -7.33
CA PHE A 336 7.46 16.42 -8.45
C PHE A 336 8.41 16.09 -9.59
N THR A 337 8.07 16.54 -10.79
CA THR A 337 9.01 16.54 -11.91
C THR A 337 10.09 17.60 -11.76
N PHE A 338 9.75 18.73 -11.12
CA PHE A 338 10.65 19.81 -10.77
C PHE A 338 10.14 20.51 -9.50
N LEU A 339 10.84 20.34 -8.37
CA LEU A 339 10.49 21.04 -7.13
C LEU A 339 11.50 22.16 -6.81
N PRO A 340 11.14 23.44 -6.97
CA PRO A 340 11.94 24.52 -6.44
C PRO A 340 11.81 24.54 -4.91
N ILE A 341 12.91 24.25 -4.23
CA ILE A 341 13.04 24.51 -2.79
C ILE A 341 13.35 26.00 -2.66
N SER A 342 12.28 26.79 -2.60
CA SER A 342 12.32 28.23 -2.44
C SER A 342 12.52 28.63 -0.98
N HIS A 343 12.73 29.92 -0.76
CA HIS A 343 12.78 30.48 0.59
C HIS A 343 11.46 30.28 1.37
N ALA A 344 10.32 30.33 0.70
CA ALA A 344 9.02 30.08 1.32
C ALA A 344 8.91 28.64 1.82
N PHE A 345 9.42 27.69 1.02
CA PHE A 345 9.47 26.29 1.39
C PHE A 345 10.36 26.04 2.61
N ALA A 346 11.59 26.56 2.61
CA ALA A 346 12.51 26.41 3.73
C ALA A 346 11.97 27.06 5.02
N THR A 347 11.28 28.20 4.89
CA THR A 347 10.60 28.87 6.00
C THR A 347 9.46 28.01 6.57
N MET A 348 8.66 27.37 5.71
CA MET A 348 7.63 26.43 6.12
C MET A 348 8.22 25.27 6.94
N VAL A 349 9.28 24.62 6.43
CA VAL A 349 9.96 23.52 7.13
C VAL A 349 10.48 23.97 8.49
N LYS A 350 11.17 25.12 8.55
CA LYS A 350 11.66 25.70 9.80
C LYS A 350 10.53 25.95 10.80
N SER A 351 9.41 26.53 10.36
CA SER A 351 8.28 26.85 11.23
C SER A 351 7.67 25.60 11.87
N ARG A 352 7.63 24.48 11.13
CA ARG A 352 7.09 23.19 11.60
C ARG A 352 8.08 22.35 12.39
N TRP A 353 9.38 22.55 12.18
CA TRP A 353 10.43 21.88 12.94
C TRP A 353 10.59 22.49 14.34
N TYR A 354 10.61 23.81 14.45
CA TYR A 354 10.76 24.51 15.74
C TYR A 354 9.41 24.89 16.38
N VAL A 355 8.31 24.26 15.97
CA VAL A 355 6.99 24.52 16.56
C VAL A 355 6.95 24.08 18.02
N ASP A 356 6.27 24.84 18.87
CA ASP A 356 6.00 24.43 20.25
C ASP A 356 5.11 23.17 20.25
N PRO A 357 5.55 22.06 20.89
CA PRO A 357 4.78 20.82 20.95
C PRO A 357 3.40 20.95 21.61
N THR A 358 3.18 21.99 22.43
CA THR A 358 1.87 22.28 23.03
C THR A 358 0.89 22.88 22.02
N ARG A 359 1.40 23.45 20.93
CA ARG A 359 0.61 24.16 19.90
C ARG A 359 0.34 23.29 18.68
N ALA A 360 1.31 22.50 18.23
CA ALA A 360 1.16 21.65 17.06
C ALA A 360 2.15 20.47 17.06
N ALA A 361 1.93 19.48 16.19
CA ALA A 361 2.88 18.41 15.98
C ALA A 361 4.12 18.91 15.23
N GLN A 362 5.29 18.46 15.68
CA GLN A 362 6.56 18.70 15.00
C GLN A 362 6.65 17.85 13.73
N LEU A 363 7.09 18.45 12.62
CA LEU A 363 7.42 17.73 11.40
C LEU A 363 8.64 16.83 11.65
N ARG A 364 8.54 15.52 11.42
CA ARG A 364 9.61 14.55 11.71
C ARG A 364 10.26 13.96 10.47
N ARG A 365 9.51 13.94 9.37
CA ARG A 365 9.97 13.39 8.10
C ARG A 365 9.59 14.33 6.96
N LEU A 366 10.57 14.58 6.10
CA LEU A 366 10.40 15.31 4.87
C LEU A 366 11.07 14.54 3.74
N ARG A 367 10.29 14.13 2.74
CA ARG A 367 10.81 13.53 1.52
C ARG A 367 10.45 14.41 0.34
N CYS A 368 11.44 14.79 -0.44
CA CYS A 368 11.26 15.59 -1.62
C CYS A 368 12.06 14.99 -2.77
N TYR A 369 11.39 14.70 -3.88
CA TYR A 369 12.06 14.13 -5.05
C TYR A 369 12.19 15.15 -6.18
N ASN A 370 13.31 15.09 -6.92
CA ASN A 370 13.63 15.96 -8.07
C ASN A 370 13.68 17.46 -7.73
N CYS A 371 14.40 17.81 -6.68
CA CYS A 371 14.49 19.16 -6.14
C CYS A 371 15.61 19.99 -6.76
N ILE A 372 15.42 21.32 -6.78
CA ILE A 372 16.49 22.30 -6.94
C ILE A 372 16.40 23.30 -5.79
N ILE A 373 17.50 23.46 -5.04
CA ILE A 373 17.57 24.45 -3.98
C ILE A 373 18.02 25.78 -4.58
N GLU A 374 17.18 26.80 -4.48
CA GLU A 374 17.40 28.10 -5.13
C GLU A 374 18.44 28.97 -4.40
N SER A 375 18.67 28.69 -3.12
CA SER A 375 19.42 29.55 -2.19
C SER A 375 20.37 28.74 -1.31
N ALA A 376 21.64 29.14 -1.27
CA ALA A 376 22.64 28.50 -0.41
C ALA A 376 22.32 28.67 1.09
N VAL A 377 21.65 29.77 1.46
CA VAL A 377 21.24 30.04 2.85
C VAL A 377 20.17 29.04 3.28
N ASP A 378 19.20 28.77 2.42
CA ASP A 378 18.12 27.83 2.69
C ASP A 378 18.63 26.37 2.67
N ALA A 379 19.61 26.05 1.81
CA ALA A 379 20.30 24.77 1.83
C ALA A 379 20.98 24.51 3.19
N GLU A 380 21.69 25.51 3.72
CA GLU A 380 22.39 25.39 5.00
C GLU A 380 21.41 25.28 6.18
N LEU A 381 20.29 26.01 6.13
CA LEU A 381 19.21 25.86 7.10
C LEU A 381 18.65 24.43 7.13
N LEU A 382 18.38 23.84 5.96
CA LEU A 382 17.88 22.47 5.86
C LEU A 382 18.90 21.44 6.36
N ARG A 383 20.20 21.62 6.07
CA ARG A 383 21.28 20.78 6.60
C ARG A 383 21.35 20.84 8.13
N ARG A 384 21.21 22.04 8.71
CA ARG A 384 21.19 22.20 10.16
C ARG A 384 20.01 21.44 10.77
N ILE A 385 18.81 21.61 10.22
CA ILE A 385 17.61 20.91 10.69
C ILE A 385 17.74 19.39 10.55
N TYR A 386 18.36 18.90 9.48
CA TYR A 386 18.71 17.48 9.33
C TYR A 386 19.66 17.00 10.44
N GLY A 387 20.72 17.78 10.73
CA GLY A 387 21.65 17.49 11.83
C GLY A 387 21.00 17.49 13.22
N GLU A 388 19.87 18.17 13.38
CA GLU A 388 19.06 18.17 14.61
C GLU A 388 18.12 16.94 14.72
N GLY A 389 18.03 16.11 13.67
CA GLY A 389 17.31 14.84 13.68
C GLY A 389 16.08 14.75 12.75
N LEU A 390 15.80 15.75 11.92
CA LEU A 390 14.76 15.63 10.89
C LEU A 390 15.14 14.53 9.90
N GLN A 391 14.25 13.56 9.66
CA GLN A 391 14.44 12.56 8.60
C GLN A 391 14.22 13.23 7.24
N LEU A 392 15.30 13.72 6.65
CA LEU A 392 15.31 14.43 5.38
C LEU A 392 15.81 13.51 4.27
N ASP A 393 15.00 13.34 3.22
CA ASP A 393 15.39 12.65 1.98
C ASP A 393 15.10 13.58 0.80
N ILE A 394 16.14 14.24 0.29
CA ILE A 394 16.03 15.15 -0.87
C ILE A 394 16.83 14.57 -2.02
N SER A 395 16.15 14.18 -3.10
CA SER A 395 16.82 13.82 -4.36
C SER A 395 16.91 15.03 -5.29
N VAL A 396 18.12 15.41 -5.69
CA VAL A 396 18.37 16.58 -6.56
C VAL A 396 18.53 16.12 -8.02
N LEU A 397 17.87 16.82 -8.95
CA LEU A 397 18.00 16.59 -10.40
C LEU A 397 19.48 16.72 -10.82
N GLY A 398 20.02 15.69 -11.48
CA GLY A 398 21.41 15.69 -11.97
C GLY A 398 22.43 14.98 -11.06
N GLY A 399 21.99 14.32 -9.99
CA GLY A 399 22.72 13.26 -9.28
C GLY A 399 24.07 13.68 -8.72
N SER A 400 24.10 14.36 -7.56
CA SER A 400 25.31 14.45 -6.70
C SER A 400 25.10 15.07 -5.31
N THR A 401 23.90 15.53 -4.93
CA THR A 401 23.73 16.12 -3.58
C THR A 401 22.50 15.54 -2.90
N MET A 402 22.67 14.40 -2.24
CA MET A 402 21.70 13.93 -1.23
C MET A 402 21.93 14.78 0.02
N ILE A 403 20.99 15.63 0.38
CA ILE A 403 20.94 16.13 1.76
C ILE A 403 20.13 15.08 2.53
N GLY A 404 20.84 14.18 3.21
CA GLY A 404 20.25 13.25 4.17
C GLY A 404 20.33 11.76 3.85
N SER A 405 21.10 11.33 2.84
CA SER A 405 21.41 9.89 2.69
C SER A 405 22.39 9.44 3.77
N SER A 406 21.89 8.86 4.85
CA SER A 406 22.63 7.77 5.51
C SER A 406 22.44 6.52 4.64
N PHE A 407 23.38 6.28 3.73
CA PHE A 407 23.81 4.89 3.56
C PHE A 407 24.64 4.57 4.82
N ASP A 408 24.47 3.36 5.38
CA ASP A 408 24.92 2.83 6.69
C ASP A 408 23.73 2.83 7.69
N ASP A 409 23.10 1.72 8.11
CA ASP A 409 23.46 0.27 8.13
C ASP A 409 22.26 -0.66 7.78
#